data_AF-A0AAD2CYM6-F1
#
_entry.id   AF-A0AAD2CYM6-F1
#
_cell.length_a   1.000
_cell.length_b   1.000
_cell.length_c   1.000
_cell.angle_alpha   90.00
_cell.angle_beta   90.00
_cell.angle_gamma   90.00
#
_symmetry.space_group_name_H-M   'P 1'
#
loop_
_entity.id
_entity.type
_entity.pdbx_description
1 polymer ?
#
loop_
_entity_poly.entity_id
_entity_poly.type
_entity_poly.pdbx_seq_one_letter_code
_entity_poly.pdbx_strand_id
1 'polypeptide(L)'
;MTELLLAPQQGSITHFFVTTLPLLGLLVYFLYEAWDRPNALIYQLGDDYTDDQMNEANAEIGSMIRLFDILVVFLVFHFLWTLFAIYVHVFIPKRRHLVGKYLSDGEEVIGDVLYDKNSRTCTTFQDYGYAVYPHPTKQTLIRKRVRVYQPYTREKITILRLPNKPLSGQAKIDIEIDLSAASKDRDNRNKQLAAFAVLWFFFTLMGAGYVVHQMGKLDGSVEDYSMSMKLFLVFVGLNIPVAYFSNLSRFLIARNWMTNRGAMIDGSDDARELAPGCLMAVESFDGSNVVPYSMMNEEEMSYQGSITSHELDPKMMEGAPMKKVWVTL
;
A
#
# COMPACT_ATOMS: atom_id res chain seq x y z
N MET A 1 -6.54 -1.43 -2.00
CA MET A 1 -5.68 -2.61 -2.24
C MET A 1 -4.21 -2.42 -1.83
N THR A 2 -3.82 -1.29 -1.22
CA THR A 2 -2.41 -0.97 -0.85
C THR A 2 -2.02 -1.32 0.58
N GLU A 3 -2.97 -1.67 1.46
CA GLU A 3 -2.69 -2.12 2.83
C GLU A 3 -2.71 -3.63 3.05
N LEU A 4 -3.31 -4.40 2.14
CA LEU A 4 -3.21 -5.85 2.20
C LEU A 4 -1.76 -6.36 2.08
N LEU A 5 -0.84 -5.51 1.59
CA LEU A 5 0.59 -5.79 1.50
C LEU A 5 1.43 -5.28 2.68
N LEU A 6 0.84 -4.46 3.57
CA LEU A 6 1.51 -3.97 4.78
C LEU A 6 1.03 -4.67 6.05
N ALA A 7 -0.07 -5.41 5.98
CA ALA A 7 -0.51 -6.29 7.03
C ALA A 7 -1.15 -7.55 6.44
N PRO A 8 -0.36 -8.58 6.05
CA PRO A 8 -0.82 -9.91 6.41
C PRO A 8 -0.88 -9.92 7.94
N GLN A 9 -2.09 -9.66 8.50
CA GLN A 9 -2.42 -10.01 9.88
C GLN A 9 -1.87 -11.40 10.13
N GLN A 10 -0.78 -11.51 10.88
CA GLN A 10 -0.16 -12.78 11.30
C GLN A 10 -0.02 -13.88 10.22
N GLY A 11 -0.01 -13.55 8.93
CA GLY A 11 0.04 -14.56 7.88
C GLY A 11 1.42 -15.19 7.86
N SER A 12 1.57 -16.39 8.45
CA SER A 12 2.81 -17.15 8.43
C SER A 12 3.38 -17.16 7.00
N ILE A 13 4.71 -17.19 6.85
CA ILE A 13 5.30 -17.36 5.52
C ILE A 13 4.72 -18.59 4.80
N THR A 14 4.35 -19.62 5.58
CA THR A 14 3.59 -20.78 5.14
C THR A 14 2.33 -20.40 4.37
N HIS A 15 1.57 -19.41 4.83
CA HIS A 15 0.38 -18.92 4.13
C HIS A 15 0.77 -18.35 2.76
N PHE A 16 1.84 -17.54 2.68
CA PHE A 16 2.30 -16.99 1.40
C PHE A 16 2.76 -18.10 0.42
N PHE A 17 3.51 -19.09 0.91
CA PHE A 17 3.86 -20.28 0.13
C PHE A 17 2.61 -21.03 -0.35
N VAL A 18 1.68 -21.35 0.55
CA VAL A 18 0.45 -22.09 0.21
C VAL A 18 -0.40 -21.34 -0.81
N THR A 19 -0.52 -20.01 -0.67
CA THR A 19 -1.27 -19.19 -1.64
C THR A 19 -0.63 -19.12 -3.03
N THR A 20 0.67 -19.37 -3.14
CA THR A 20 1.39 -19.36 -4.43
C THR A 20 1.57 -20.75 -5.02
N LEU A 21 1.21 -21.83 -4.30
CA LEU A 21 1.27 -23.20 -4.82
C LEU A 21 0.40 -23.44 -6.06
N PRO A 22 -0.87 -22.98 -6.14
CA PRO A 22 -1.65 -23.14 -7.35
C PRO A 22 -1.01 -22.45 -8.56
N LEU A 23 -0.41 -21.28 -8.33
CA LEU A 23 0.32 -20.55 -9.35
C LEU A 23 1.59 -21.31 -9.79
N LEU A 24 2.33 -21.90 -8.85
CA LEU A 24 3.48 -22.74 -9.17
C LEU A 24 3.05 -23.95 -10.00
N GLY A 25 1.98 -24.64 -9.61
CA GLY A 25 1.44 -25.77 -10.35
C GLY A 25 1.08 -25.40 -11.79
N LEU A 26 0.40 -24.26 -11.99
CA LEU A 26 0.07 -23.75 -13.32
C LEU A 26 1.33 -23.45 -14.17
N LEU A 27 2.32 -22.78 -13.59
CA LEU A 27 3.53 -22.42 -14.32
C LEU A 27 4.41 -23.64 -14.62
N VAL A 28 4.45 -24.63 -13.73
CA VAL A 28 5.11 -25.92 -13.99
C VAL A 28 4.39 -26.68 -15.09
N TYR A 29 3.05 -26.68 -15.10
CA TYR A 29 2.26 -27.26 -16.19
C TYR A 29 2.58 -26.57 -17.53
N PHE A 30 2.71 -25.24 -17.57
CA PHE A 30 3.13 -24.54 -18.78
C PHE A 30 4.56 -24.87 -19.22
N LEU A 31 5.48 -25.11 -18.29
CA LEU A 31 6.82 -25.59 -18.65
C LEU A 31 6.80 -27.02 -19.20
N TYR A 32 5.92 -27.87 -18.67
CA TYR A 32 5.70 -29.21 -19.19
C TYR A 32 5.13 -29.17 -20.62
N GLU A 33 4.09 -28.38 -20.86
CA GLU A 33 3.54 -28.14 -22.20
C GLU A 33 4.60 -27.61 -23.18
N ALA A 34 5.46 -26.68 -22.73
CA ALA A 34 6.55 -26.18 -23.54
C ALA A 34 7.65 -27.22 -23.79
N TRP A 35 7.89 -28.13 -22.83
CA TRP A 35 8.85 -29.22 -22.95
C TRP A 35 8.38 -30.30 -23.91
N ASP A 36 7.11 -30.67 -23.86
CA ASP A 36 6.52 -31.71 -24.71
C ASP A 36 6.27 -31.23 -26.14
N ARG A 37 6.29 -29.91 -26.36
CA ARG A 37 5.99 -29.30 -27.67
C ARG A 37 6.77 -29.87 -28.86
N PRO A 38 8.08 -30.14 -28.80
CA PRO A 38 8.81 -30.74 -29.91
C PRO A 38 8.40 -32.18 -30.24
N ASN A 39 7.68 -32.86 -29.33
CA ASN A 39 7.18 -34.22 -29.53
C ASN A 39 5.81 -34.26 -30.21
N ALA A 40 5.13 -33.12 -30.37
CA ALA A 40 3.81 -33.06 -30.99
C ALA A 40 3.86 -33.49 -32.47
N LEU A 41 2.80 -34.16 -32.95
CA LEU A 41 2.78 -34.77 -34.28
C LEU A 41 3.08 -33.76 -35.39
N ILE A 42 2.60 -32.51 -35.24
CA ILE A 42 2.81 -31.49 -36.27
C ILE A 42 4.29 -31.20 -36.57
N TYR A 43 5.15 -31.27 -35.56
CA TYR A 43 6.58 -30.98 -35.72
C TYR A 43 7.38 -32.23 -36.11
N GLN A 44 6.73 -33.40 -36.16
CA GLN A 44 7.33 -34.67 -36.58
C GLN A 44 6.91 -35.09 -37.99
N LEU A 45 5.91 -34.43 -38.59
CA LEU A 45 5.54 -34.67 -39.99
C LEU A 45 6.71 -34.25 -40.89
N GLY A 46 7.24 -35.22 -41.64
CA GLY A 46 8.17 -34.93 -42.74
C GLY A 46 7.43 -34.31 -43.92
N ASP A 47 8.14 -34.05 -45.03
CA ASP A 47 7.55 -33.42 -46.22
C ASP A 47 6.47 -34.30 -46.91
N ASP A 48 6.45 -35.61 -46.64
CA ASP A 48 5.58 -36.61 -47.27
C ASP A 48 4.46 -37.11 -46.31
N TYR A 49 3.58 -36.22 -45.85
CA TYR A 49 2.44 -36.59 -44.99
C TYR A 49 1.13 -36.79 -45.76
N THR A 50 0.22 -37.59 -45.20
CA THR A 50 -1.15 -37.75 -45.73
C THR A 50 -2.11 -36.70 -45.16
N ASP A 51 -3.19 -36.40 -45.90
CA ASP A 51 -4.25 -35.48 -45.44
C ASP A 51 -4.85 -35.90 -44.09
N ASP A 52 -4.94 -37.21 -43.83
CA ASP A 52 -5.43 -37.76 -42.56
C ASP A 52 -4.48 -37.43 -41.40
N GLN A 53 -3.17 -37.55 -41.60
CA GLN A 53 -2.16 -37.21 -40.60
C GLN A 53 -2.13 -35.70 -40.32
N MET A 54 -2.34 -34.86 -41.34
CA MET A 54 -2.46 -33.42 -41.17
C MET A 54 -3.74 -33.03 -40.41
N ASN A 55 -4.87 -33.71 -40.66
CA ASN A 55 -6.10 -33.51 -39.91
C ASN A 55 -5.96 -33.91 -38.43
N GLU A 56 -5.28 -35.02 -38.14
CA GLU A 56 -4.96 -35.46 -36.78
C GLU A 56 -4.04 -34.46 -36.06
N ALA A 57 -2.99 -34.00 -36.72
CA ALA A 57 -2.09 -32.98 -36.19
C ALA A 57 -2.81 -31.65 -35.90
N ASN A 58 -3.72 -31.22 -36.77
CA ASN A 58 -4.52 -30.01 -36.55
C ASN A 58 -5.51 -30.16 -35.38
N ALA A 59 -6.08 -31.35 -35.18
CA ALA A 59 -6.91 -31.64 -34.02
C ALA A 59 -6.10 -31.59 -32.71
N GLU A 60 -4.86 -32.11 -32.73
CA GLU A 60 -3.92 -32.04 -31.61
C GLU A 60 -3.60 -30.58 -31.26
N ILE A 61 -3.26 -29.75 -32.25
CA ILE A 61 -2.96 -28.32 -32.08
C ILE A 61 -4.13 -27.54 -31.50
N GLY A 62 -5.36 -27.86 -31.90
CA GLY A 62 -6.57 -27.21 -31.39
C GLY A 62 -6.71 -27.31 -29.87
N SER A 63 -6.06 -28.30 -29.26
CA SER A 63 -6.03 -28.50 -27.81
C SER A 63 -4.83 -27.85 -27.10
N MET A 64 -3.79 -27.46 -27.83
CA MET A 64 -2.54 -26.99 -27.24
C MET A 64 -2.51 -25.48 -26.99
N ILE A 65 -1.90 -25.08 -25.88
CA ILE A 65 -1.65 -23.66 -25.58
C ILE A 65 -0.48 -23.18 -26.44
N ARG A 66 -0.58 -21.98 -27.05
CA ARG A 66 0.51 -21.43 -27.87
C ARG A 66 1.71 -21.05 -27.00
N LEU A 67 2.93 -21.38 -27.44
CA LEU A 67 4.17 -21.04 -26.71
C LEU A 67 4.31 -19.53 -26.48
N PHE A 68 3.85 -18.69 -27.41
CA PHE A 68 3.84 -17.24 -27.25
C PHE A 68 2.96 -16.80 -26.07
N ASP A 69 1.77 -17.40 -25.91
CA ASP A 69 0.87 -17.07 -24.79
C ASP A 69 1.51 -17.49 -23.45
N ILE A 70 2.16 -18.65 -23.42
CA ILE A 70 2.93 -19.13 -22.27
C ILE A 70 4.05 -18.14 -21.93
N LEU A 71 4.81 -17.67 -22.92
CA LEU A 71 5.87 -16.67 -22.75
C LEU A 71 5.31 -15.38 -22.13
N VAL A 72 4.20 -14.86 -22.65
CA VAL A 72 3.56 -13.65 -22.13
C VAL A 72 3.18 -13.83 -20.66
N VAL A 73 2.62 -14.98 -20.27
CA VAL A 73 2.29 -15.26 -18.87
C VAL A 73 3.54 -15.22 -18.00
N PHE A 74 4.62 -15.88 -18.39
CA PHE A 74 5.88 -15.83 -17.64
C PHE A 74 6.44 -14.41 -17.53
N LEU A 75 6.39 -13.61 -18.59
CA LEU A 75 6.85 -12.21 -18.58
C LEU A 75 6.00 -11.32 -17.67
N VAL A 76 4.67 -11.51 -17.65
CA VAL A 76 3.77 -10.77 -16.75
C VAL A 76 4.08 -11.11 -15.29
N PHE A 77 4.21 -12.40 -14.95
CA PHE A 77 4.59 -12.79 -13.59
C PHE A 77 5.98 -12.30 -13.23
N HIS A 78 6.94 -12.36 -14.15
CA HIS A 78 8.27 -11.80 -13.95
C HIS A 78 8.21 -10.32 -13.59
N PHE A 79 7.44 -9.51 -14.33
CA PHE A 79 7.23 -8.09 -14.04
C PHE A 79 6.64 -7.85 -12.64
N LEU A 80 5.60 -8.60 -12.26
CA LEU A 80 4.98 -8.49 -10.93
C LEU A 80 5.96 -8.86 -9.81
N TRP A 81 6.74 -9.93 -9.98
CA TRP A 81 7.74 -10.35 -9.01
C TRP A 81 8.92 -9.39 -8.92
N THR A 82 9.34 -8.76 -10.02
CA THR A 82 10.36 -7.69 -10.01
C THR A 82 9.86 -6.46 -9.27
N LEU A 83 8.63 -6.01 -9.52
CA LEU A 83 7.99 -4.94 -8.77
C LEU A 83 7.98 -5.21 -7.28
N PHE A 84 7.60 -6.43 -6.90
CA PHE A 84 7.54 -6.87 -5.51
C PHE A 84 8.92 -6.98 -4.86
N ALA A 85 9.90 -7.62 -5.54
CA ALA A 85 11.26 -7.79 -5.04
C ALA A 85 11.94 -6.43 -4.80
N ILE A 86 11.85 -5.51 -5.77
CA ILE A 86 12.41 -4.16 -5.62
C ILE A 86 11.73 -3.40 -4.47
N TYR A 87 10.40 -3.52 -4.34
CA TYR A 87 9.68 -2.91 -3.22
C TYR A 87 10.20 -3.40 -1.86
N VAL A 88 10.28 -4.72 -1.69
CA VAL A 88 10.72 -5.35 -0.43
C VAL A 88 12.18 -5.03 -0.11
N HIS A 89 13.08 -5.10 -1.10
CA HIS A 89 14.51 -4.88 -0.87
C HIS A 89 14.91 -3.42 -0.71
N VAL A 90 14.29 -2.49 -1.46
CA VAL A 90 14.75 -1.10 -1.53
C VAL A 90 13.84 -0.17 -0.75
N PHE A 91 12.52 -0.30 -0.91
CA PHE A 91 11.58 0.71 -0.43
C PHE A 91 11.06 0.44 0.97
N ILE A 92 10.95 -0.82 1.40
CA ILE A 92 10.66 -1.14 2.81
C ILE A 92 11.75 -0.58 3.74
N PRO A 93 13.06 -0.79 3.52
CA PRO A 93 14.09 -0.17 4.37
C PRO A 93 14.04 1.36 4.36
N LYS A 94 13.85 1.99 3.19
CA LYS A 94 13.73 3.45 3.08
C LYS A 94 12.52 4.00 3.87
N ARG A 95 11.37 3.31 3.81
CA ARG A 95 10.19 3.71 4.58
C ARG A 95 10.45 3.56 6.08
N ARG A 96 11.06 2.46 6.51
CA ARG A 96 11.41 2.22 7.93
C ARG A 96 12.38 3.26 8.45
N HIS A 97 13.38 3.64 7.67
CA HIS A 97 14.30 4.71 8.05
C HIS A 97 13.56 6.04 8.25
N LEU A 98 12.58 6.35 7.39
CA LEU A 98 11.75 7.55 7.56
C LEU A 98 10.91 7.48 8.85
N VAL A 99 10.25 6.35 9.12
CA VAL A 99 9.46 6.14 10.36
C VAL A 99 10.35 6.23 11.60
N GLY A 100 11.52 5.57 11.57
CA GLY A 100 12.51 5.64 12.65
C GLY A 100 12.97 7.06 12.94
N LYS A 101 13.12 7.90 11.91
CA LYS A 101 13.46 9.32 12.08
C LYS A 101 12.39 10.11 12.84
N TYR A 102 11.11 9.81 12.65
CA TYR A 102 10.05 10.45 13.44
C TYR A 102 10.09 10.04 14.91
N LEU A 103 10.52 8.81 15.20
CA LEU A 103 10.60 8.31 16.58
C LEU A 103 11.85 8.79 17.30
N SER A 104 12.98 8.93 16.60
CA SER A 104 14.24 9.37 17.21
C SER A 104 14.33 10.88 17.33
N ASP A 105 13.91 11.61 16.29
CA ASP A 105 14.14 13.05 16.16
C ASP A 105 12.84 13.85 16.29
N GLY A 106 11.68 13.19 16.34
CA GLY A 106 10.39 13.85 16.29
C GLY A 106 10.10 14.67 17.55
N GLU A 107 9.72 15.92 17.34
CA GLU A 107 9.19 16.80 18.37
C GLU A 107 7.72 16.44 18.62
N GLU A 108 7.38 16.19 19.88
CA GLU A 108 6.01 15.90 20.30
C GLU A 108 5.21 17.20 20.43
N VAL A 109 4.05 17.22 19.77
CA VAL A 109 3.09 18.33 19.85
C VAL A 109 1.71 17.74 20.04
N ILE A 110 0.90 18.36 20.90
CA ILE A 110 -0.50 17.97 21.05
C ILE A 110 -1.32 18.66 19.95
N GLY A 111 -2.11 17.89 19.21
CA GLY A 111 -3.02 18.42 18.21
C GLY A 111 -4.43 17.89 18.38
N ASP A 112 -5.40 18.68 17.93
CA ASP A 112 -6.81 18.33 17.95
C ASP A 112 -7.19 17.60 16.66
N VAL A 113 -7.91 16.48 16.76
CA VAL A 113 -8.44 15.77 15.60
C VAL A 113 -9.82 16.30 15.22
N LEU A 114 -9.94 16.77 13.99
CA LEU A 114 -11.17 17.14 13.33
C LEU A 114 -11.56 16.01 12.37
N TYR A 115 -12.68 15.37 12.68
CA TYR A 115 -13.25 14.35 11.81
C TYR A 115 -13.96 15.03 10.63
N ASP A 116 -13.59 14.64 9.41
CA ASP A 116 -14.29 15.05 8.20
C ASP A 116 -15.19 13.90 7.76
N LYS A 117 -16.50 14.07 7.96
CA LYS A 117 -17.53 13.08 7.57
C LYS A 117 -17.54 12.83 6.06
N ASN A 118 -17.04 13.76 5.26
CA ASN A 118 -16.98 13.68 3.80
C ASN A 118 -15.64 13.11 3.29
N SER A 119 -14.69 12.76 4.17
CA SER A 119 -13.37 12.28 3.77
C SER A 119 -13.35 10.84 3.26
N ARG A 120 -14.49 10.14 3.28
CA ARG A 120 -14.70 8.80 2.70
C ARG A 120 -14.60 8.87 1.17
N THR A 121 -13.38 8.97 0.67
CA THR A 121 -13.08 8.81 -0.76
C THR A 121 -13.42 7.38 -1.20
N CYS A 122 -14.19 7.25 -2.30
CA CYS A 122 -14.79 6.02 -2.85
C CYS A 122 -13.87 4.81 -3.13
N THR A 123 -12.57 4.86 -2.83
CA THR A 123 -11.61 3.82 -3.26
C THR A 123 -10.68 3.30 -2.17
N THR A 124 -10.75 3.83 -0.94
CA THR A 124 -9.92 3.38 0.18
C THR A 124 -10.72 3.32 1.47
N PHE A 125 -10.80 2.13 2.08
CA PHE A 125 -11.42 1.82 3.38
C PHE A 125 -10.68 2.45 4.58
N GLN A 126 -10.21 3.69 4.46
CA GLN A 126 -9.48 4.37 5.53
C GLN A 126 -10.18 5.66 5.89
N ASP A 127 -10.65 5.73 7.13
CA ASP A 127 -11.08 6.97 7.74
C ASP A 127 -9.85 7.83 7.96
N TYR A 128 -9.76 8.90 7.16
CA TYR A 128 -8.76 9.94 7.36
C TYR A 128 -9.42 11.13 8.04
N GLY A 129 -8.76 11.67 9.06
CA GLY A 129 -9.15 12.91 9.71
C GLY A 129 -8.17 14.04 9.40
N TYR A 130 -8.49 15.23 9.88
CA TYR A 130 -7.54 16.33 9.94
C TYR A 130 -7.03 16.50 11.36
N ALA A 131 -5.73 16.56 11.56
CA ALA A 131 -5.14 17.01 12.81
C ALA A 131 -4.76 18.48 12.69
N VAL A 132 -5.08 19.27 13.72
CA VAL A 132 -4.71 20.68 13.84
C VAL A 132 -3.74 20.85 14.99
N TYR A 133 -2.58 21.44 14.75
CA TYR A 133 -1.55 21.64 15.76
C TYR A 133 -0.77 22.94 15.56
N PRO A 134 -0.17 23.53 16.61
CA PRO A 134 0.52 24.81 16.50
C PRO A 134 1.81 24.72 15.67
N HIS A 135 2.06 25.77 14.87
CA HIS A 135 3.35 25.97 14.20
C HIS A 135 4.44 26.29 15.23
N PRO A 136 5.69 25.76 15.09
CA PRO A 136 6.73 25.92 16.11
C PRO A 136 7.13 27.38 16.38
N THR A 137 7.13 28.20 15.32
CA THR A 137 7.69 29.57 15.36
C THR A 137 6.71 30.66 14.95
N LYS A 138 5.50 30.31 14.50
CA LYS A 138 4.52 31.26 13.97
C LYS A 138 3.24 31.16 14.80
N GLN A 139 2.52 32.26 14.95
CA GLN A 139 1.19 32.29 15.56
C GLN A 139 0.12 31.78 14.58
N THR A 140 0.37 30.61 13.99
CA THR A 140 -0.52 29.98 13.01
C THR A 140 -0.68 28.51 13.37
N LEU A 141 -1.82 27.93 13.05
CA LEU A 141 -2.08 26.50 13.18
C LEU A 141 -1.72 25.77 11.89
N ILE A 142 -1.46 24.48 12.00
CA ILE A 142 -1.20 23.59 10.88
C ILE A 142 -2.30 22.54 10.85
N ARG A 143 -3.05 22.50 9.76
CA ARG A 143 -4.04 21.46 9.47
C ARG A 143 -3.44 20.43 8.54
N LYS A 144 -3.47 19.17 8.94
CA LYS A 144 -2.89 18.08 8.16
C LYS A 144 -3.79 16.86 8.17
N ARG A 145 -3.92 16.21 7.01
CA ARG A 145 -4.63 14.94 6.90
C ARG A 145 -3.80 13.84 7.58
N VAL A 146 -4.34 13.24 8.63
CA VAL A 146 -3.77 12.12 9.38
C VAL A 146 -4.68 10.90 9.26
N ARG A 147 -4.12 9.70 9.45
CA ARG A 147 -4.97 8.51 9.54
C ARG A 147 -5.58 8.49 10.94
N VAL A 148 -6.83 8.05 11.03
CA VAL A 148 -7.55 7.97 12.30
C VAL A 148 -8.05 6.54 12.45
N TYR A 149 -7.44 5.77 13.34
CA TYR A 149 -7.87 4.39 13.62
C TYR A 149 -9.16 4.33 14.46
N GLN A 150 -9.52 5.41 15.18
CA GLN A 150 -10.72 5.50 16.01
C GLN A 150 -11.52 6.78 15.69
N PRO A 151 -12.64 6.70 14.96
CA PRO A 151 -13.31 7.86 14.36
C PRO A 151 -14.18 8.73 15.30
N TYR A 152 -14.36 8.39 16.59
CA TYR A 152 -15.47 8.95 17.40
C TYR A 152 -15.11 9.71 18.67
N THR A 153 -13.86 10.09 18.85
CA THR A 153 -13.46 10.88 20.02
C THR A 153 -12.84 12.20 19.56
N ARG A 154 -13.30 13.32 20.14
CA ARG A 154 -12.65 14.64 20.02
C ARG A 154 -11.33 14.59 20.78
N GLU A 155 -10.41 13.76 20.28
CA GLU A 155 -9.19 13.42 20.96
C GLU A 155 -8.10 14.41 20.60
N LYS A 156 -7.45 14.90 21.67
CA LYS A 156 -6.11 15.44 21.58
C LYS A 156 -5.18 14.27 21.32
N ILE A 157 -4.56 14.23 20.16
CA ILE A 157 -3.57 13.22 19.81
C ILE A 157 -2.16 13.79 19.93
N THR A 158 -1.22 12.95 20.32
CA THR A 158 0.19 13.28 20.23
C THR A 158 0.63 13.17 18.78
N ILE A 159 1.20 14.25 18.25
CA ILE A 159 1.71 14.37 16.90
C ILE A 159 3.23 14.45 16.96
N LEU A 160 3.90 13.58 16.21
CA LEU A 160 5.34 13.62 15.99
C LEU A 160 5.64 14.44 14.75
N ARG A 161 6.52 15.44 14.91
CA ARG A 161 6.93 16.35 13.85
C ARG A 161 8.45 16.33 13.71
N LEU A 162 8.95 16.20 12.48
CA LEU A 162 10.37 16.31 12.22
C LEU A 162 10.89 17.75 12.50
N PRO A 163 12.10 17.89 13.07
CA PRO A 163 12.73 19.19 13.29
C PRO A 163 12.86 19.96 11.98
N ASN A 164 12.64 21.28 12.04
CA ASN A 164 12.66 22.19 10.89
C ASN A 164 11.64 21.86 9.78
N LYS A 165 10.67 20.97 10.04
CA LYS A 165 9.60 20.62 9.10
C LYS A 165 8.24 20.75 9.77
N PRO A 166 7.71 21.99 9.88
CA PRO A 166 6.47 22.25 10.59
C PRO A 166 5.29 21.40 10.06
N LEU A 167 5.22 21.19 8.75
CA LEU A 167 4.15 20.46 8.06
C LEU A 167 4.28 18.92 8.13
N SER A 168 5.27 18.39 8.85
CA SER A 168 5.57 16.97 8.86
C SER A 168 4.75 16.15 9.86
N GLY A 169 3.89 16.77 10.67
CA GLY A 169 3.15 16.09 11.76
C GLY A 169 2.51 14.76 11.37
N GLN A 170 2.71 13.71 12.17
CA GLN A 170 2.08 12.40 12.05
C GLN A 170 1.57 11.98 13.42
N ALA A 171 0.46 11.26 13.50
CA ALA A 171 0.00 10.75 14.80
C ALA A 171 1.04 9.77 15.37
N LYS A 172 1.42 9.94 16.63
CA LYS A 172 2.38 9.08 17.34
C LYS A 172 1.92 7.63 17.34
N ILE A 173 0.63 7.41 17.62
CA ILE A 173 0.00 6.09 17.62
C ILE A 173 0.15 5.41 16.24
N ASP A 174 -0.05 6.14 15.13
CA ASP A 174 0.12 5.57 13.79
C ASP A 174 1.56 5.11 13.53
N ILE A 175 2.53 5.93 13.96
CA ILE A 175 3.95 5.63 13.82
C ILE A 175 4.34 4.44 14.70
N GLU A 176 3.80 4.35 15.92
CA GLU A 176 4.02 3.24 16.85
C GLU A 176 3.36 1.96 16.37
N ILE A 177 2.20 2.04 15.73
CA ILE A 177 1.57 0.90 15.04
C ILE A 177 2.45 0.47 13.86
N ASP A 178 2.94 1.41 13.04
CA ASP A 178 3.87 1.11 11.95
C ASP A 178 5.20 0.51 12.47
N LEU A 179 5.66 0.90 13.67
CA LEU A 179 6.88 0.39 14.32
C LEU A 179 6.69 -0.97 14.99
N SER A 180 5.59 -1.17 15.72
CA SER A 180 5.24 -2.46 16.32
C SER A 180 4.99 -3.49 15.23
N ALA A 181 4.39 -3.05 14.11
CA ALA A 181 4.37 -3.78 12.87
C ALA A 181 5.75 -4.02 12.28
N ALA A 182 6.83 -3.32 12.67
CA ALA A 182 8.20 -3.48 12.17
C ALA A 182 9.16 -4.19 13.16
N SER A 183 8.65 -4.97 14.12
CA SER A 183 9.46 -5.68 15.13
C SER A 183 10.57 -6.59 14.55
N LYS A 184 11.57 -6.94 15.39
CA LYS A 184 12.72 -7.81 15.03
C LYS A 184 12.29 -9.15 14.39
N ASP A 185 11.19 -9.75 14.86
CA ASP A 185 10.68 -11.00 14.29
C ASP A 185 10.19 -10.82 12.85
N ARG A 186 9.68 -9.63 12.51
CA ARG A 186 9.25 -9.31 11.15
C ARG A 186 10.42 -8.93 10.25
N ASP A 187 11.55 -8.47 10.78
CA ASP A 187 12.77 -8.30 9.98
C ASP A 187 13.27 -9.63 9.42
N ASN A 188 13.24 -10.68 10.22
CA ASN A 188 13.53 -12.04 9.75
C ASN A 188 12.51 -12.49 8.70
N ARG A 189 11.22 -12.21 8.90
CA ARG A 189 10.17 -12.52 7.90
C ARG A 189 10.35 -11.73 6.60
N ASN A 190 10.73 -10.46 6.66
CA ASN A 190 11.00 -9.66 5.46
C ASN A 190 12.19 -10.20 4.68
N LYS A 191 13.25 -10.67 5.34
CA LYS A 191 14.37 -11.35 4.67
C LYS A 191 13.92 -12.61 3.96
N GLN A 192 13.08 -13.43 4.60
CA GLN A 192 12.54 -14.63 3.98
C GLN A 192 11.61 -14.31 2.79
N LEU A 193 10.74 -13.30 2.94
CA LEU A 193 9.87 -12.81 1.87
C LEU A 193 10.69 -12.25 0.69
N ALA A 194 11.78 -11.55 0.99
CA ALA A 194 12.71 -11.04 0.00
C ALA A 194 13.41 -12.18 -0.75
N ALA A 195 13.94 -13.18 -0.03
CA ALA A 195 14.53 -14.37 -0.63
C ALA A 195 13.52 -15.12 -1.52
N PHE A 196 12.28 -15.23 -1.07
CA PHE A 196 11.20 -15.84 -1.85
C PHE A 196 10.85 -15.03 -3.11
N ALA A 197 10.77 -13.71 -3.01
CA ALA A 197 10.55 -12.84 -4.17
C ALA A 197 11.69 -12.96 -5.20
N VAL A 198 12.94 -13.08 -4.73
CA VAL A 198 14.11 -13.32 -5.58
C VAL A 198 14.04 -14.69 -6.25
N LEU A 199 13.63 -15.74 -5.52
CA LEU A 199 13.42 -17.06 -6.08
C LEU A 199 12.39 -17.02 -7.21
N TRP A 200 11.26 -16.37 -7.01
CA TRP A 200 10.22 -16.22 -8.04
C TRP A 200 10.66 -15.36 -9.22
N PHE A 201 11.43 -14.31 -8.97
CA PHE A 201 12.06 -13.51 -10.02
C PHE A 201 12.91 -14.38 -10.94
N PHE A 202 13.79 -15.22 -10.38
CA PHE A 202 14.62 -16.13 -11.17
C PHE A 202 13.82 -17.25 -11.83
N PHE A 203 12.88 -17.86 -11.11
CA PHE A 203 12.02 -18.92 -11.67
C PHE A 203 11.27 -18.44 -12.90
N THR A 204 10.65 -17.26 -12.82
CA THR A 204 9.89 -16.69 -13.95
C THR A 204 10.78 -16.22 -15.09
N LEU A 205 11.98 -15.69 -14.79
CA LEU A 205 12.96 -15.32 -15.80
C LEU A 205 13.49 -16.55 -16.55
N MET A 206 13.86 -17.60 -15.82
CA MET A 206 14.33 -18.85 -16.40
C MET A 206 13.22 -19.55 -17.18
N GLY A 207 11.98 -19.53 -16.67
CA GLY A 207 10.81 -20.06 -17.39
C GLY A 207 10.54 -19.34 -18.71
N ALA A 208 10.56 -18.00 -18.70
CA ALA A 208 10.45 -17.21 -19.94
C ALA A 208 11.57 -17.54 -20.93
N GLY A 209 12.83 -17.58 -20.47
CA GLY A 209 13.97 -17.93 -21.32
C GLY A 209 13.89 -19.36 -21.87
N TYR A 210 13.39 -20.30 -21.07
CA TYR A 210 13.15 -21.68 -21.49
C TYR A 210 12.10 -21.77 -22.59
N VAL A 211 10.99 -21.04 -22.48
CA VAL A 211 9.94 -21.01 -23.52
C VAL A 211 10.49 -20.45 -24.82
N VAL A 212 11.25 -19.33 -24.77
CA VAL A 212 11.92 -18.77 -25.97
C VAL A 212 12.89 -19.78 -26.58
N HIS A 213 13.64 -20.52 -25.76
CA HIS A 213 14.53 -21.58 -26.23
C HIS A 213 13.78 -22.70 -26.94
N GLN A 214 12.62 -23.11 -26.42
CA GLN A 214 11.78 -24.12 -27.07
C GLN A 214 11.19 -23.62 -28.40
N MET A 215 10.76 -22.35 -28.47
CA MET A 215 10.32 -21.75 -29.73
C MET A 215 11.42 -21.77 -30.80
N GLY A 216 12.69 -21.60 -30.40
CA GLY A 216 13.82 -21.64 -31.32
C GLY A 216 14.18 -23.03 -31.87
N LYS A 217 13.65 -24.10 -31.27
CA LYS A 217 13.86 -25.48 -31.75
C LYS A 217 12.83 -25.94 -32.79
N LEU A 218 11.73 -25.21 -32.93
CA LEU A 218 10.66 -25.58 -33.84
C LEU A 218 11.00 -25.07 -35.25
N ASP A 219 11.27 -25.99 -36.18
CA ASP A 219 11.47 -25.67 -37.59
C ASP A 219 10.15 -25.14 -38.17
N GLY A 220 10.16 -23.89 -38.66
CA GLY A 220 9.00 -23.28 -39.32
C GLY A 220 8.53 -21.93 -38.76
N SER A 221 8.98 -21.51 -37.57
CA SER A 221 8.50 -20.28 -36.92
C SER A 221 9.60 -19.22 -36.70
N VAL A 222 10.46 -19.00 -37.70
CA VAL A 222 11.59 -18.04 -37.61
C VAL A 222 11.11 -16.63 -37.24
N GLU A 223 9.97 -16.21 -37.78
CA GLU A 223 9.37 -14.91 -37.47
C GLU A 223 8.86 -14.83 -36.02
N ASP A 224 8.11 -15.84 -35.56
CA ASP A 224 7.61 -15.92 -34.19
C ASP A 224 8.73 -16.00 -33.16
N TYR A 225 9.79 -16.75 -33.45
CA TYR A 225 10.97 -16.84 -32.60
C TYR A 225 11.69 -15.47 -32.52
N SER A 226 11.91 -14.80 -33.66
CA SER A 226 12.53 -13.48 -33.70
C SER A 226 11.74 -12.45 -32.88
N MET A 227 10.42 -12.43 -33.06
CA MET A 227 9.53 -11.55 -32.31
C MET A 227 9.56 -11.86 -30.81
N SER A 228 9.49 -13.14 -30.43
CA SER A 228 9.51 -13.59 -29.04
C SER A 228 10.82 -13.28 -28.33
N MET A 229 11.96 -13.45 -29.02
CA MET A 229 13.27 -13.10 -28.51
C MET A 229 13.40 -11.58 -28.29
N LYS A 230 12.96 -10.76 -29.27
CA LYS A 230 12.93 -9.29 -29.12
C LYS A 230 12.07 -8.87 -27.93
N LEU A 231 10.87 -9.44 -27.83
CA LEU A 231 9.96 -9.18 -26.71
C LEU A 231 10.62 -9.53 -25.37
N PHE A 232 11.19 -10.73 -25.25
CA PHE A 232 11.89 -11.18 -24.06
C PHE A 232 13.02 -10.22 -23.65
N LEU A 233 13.91 -9.87 -24.59
CA LEU A 233 15.04 -8.98 -24.32
C LEU A 233 14.59 -7.58 -23.88
N VAL A 234 13.60 -7.00 -24.57
CA VAL A 234 13.03 -5.69 -24.23
C VAL A 234 12.38 -5.73 -22.84
N PHE A 235 11.56 -6.75 -22.57
CA PHE A 235 10.87 -6.87 -21.29
C PHE A 235 11.86 -7.05 -20.15
N VAL A 236 12.77 -8.01 -20.24
CA VAL A 236 13.78 -8.28 -19.19
C VAL A 236 14.69 -7.07 -18.98
N GLY A 237 15.12 -6.41 -20.06
CA GLY A 237 15.99 -5.23 -19.99
C GLY A 237 15.33 -4.01 -19.36
N LEU A 238 14.05 -3.75 -19.65
CA LEU A 238 13.33 -2.57 -19.15
C LEU A 238 12.59 -2.80 -17.84
N ASN A 239 12.31 -4.05 -17.47
CA ASN A 239 11.52 -4.40 -16.30
C ASN A 239 12.14 -3.85 -14.99
N ILE A 240 13.44 -4.03 -14.77
CA ILE A 240 14.11 -3.56 -13.55
C ILE A 240 14.01 -2.02 -13.40
N PRO A 241 14.40 -1.20 -14.40
CA PRO A 241 14.20 0.25 -14.34
C PRO A 241 12.74 0.65 -14.11
N VAL A 242 11.80 0.10 -14.87
CA VAL A 242 10.37 0.43 -14.75
C VAL A 242 9.84 0.12 -13.35
N ALA A 243 10.19 -1.06 -12.82
CA ALA A 243 9.80 -1.48 -11.49
C ALA A 243 10.42 -0.60 -10.39
N TYR A 244 11.67 -0.16 -10.56
CA TYR A 244 12.31 0.80 -9.67
C TYR A 244 11.62 2.16 -9.69
N PHE A 245 11.40 2.75 -10.86
CA PHE A 245 10.77 4.07 -10.99
C PHE A 245 9.31 4.08 -10.51
N SER A 246 8.55 3.02 -10.77
CA SER A 246 7.19 2.87 -10.26
C SER A 246 7.15 2.89 -8.73
N ASN A 247 8.02 2.11 -8.08
CA ASN A 247 8.12 2.11 -6.63
C ASN A 247 8.72 3.42 -6.07
N LEU A 248 9.64 4.05 -6.79
CA LEU A 248 10.22 5.35 -6.42
C LEU A 248 9.14 6.44 -6.40
N SER A 249 8.34 6.55 -7.46
CA SER A 249 7.26 7.54 -7.53
C SER A 249 6.27 7.33 -6.38
N ARG A 250 5.89 6.08 -6.09
CA ARG A 250 5.04 5.75 -4.92
C ARG A 250 5.69 6.19 -3.61
N PHE A 251 6.96 5.88 -3.40
CA PHE A 251 7.69 6.28 -2.20
C PHE A 251 7.82 7.81 -2.07
N LEU A 252 8.08 8.52 -3.16
CA LEU A 252 8.18 9.98 -3.15
C LEU A 252 6.83 10.64 -2.82
N ILE A 253 5.72 10.11 -3.37
CA ILE A 253 4.37 10.57 -3.02
C ILE A 253 4.11 10.36 -1.53
N ALA A 254 4.39 9.16 -1.00
CA ALA A 254 4.21 8.84 0.41
C ALA A 254 5.10 9.70 1.32
N ARG A 255 6.39 9.84 0.98
CA ARG A 255 7.34 10.70 1.71
C ARG A 255 6.89 12.15 1.70
N ASN A 256 6.46 12.68 0.55
CA ASN A 256 6.00 14.05 0.43
C ASN A 256 4.71 14.30 1.25
N TRP A 257 3.77 13.36 1.20
CA TRP A 257 2.59 13.37 2.07
C TRP A 257 2.98 13.36 3.55
N MET A 258 3.95 12.52 3.93
CA MET A 258 4.42 12.46 5.31
C MET A 258 5.13 13.74 5.74
N THR A 259 6.07 14.28 4.95
CA THR A 259 6.99 15.32 5.44
C THR A 259 6.61 16.75 5.10
N ASN A 260 5.86 16.97 4.01
CA ASN A 260 5.67 18.31 3.44
C ASN A 260 4.21 18.71 3.28
N ARG A 261 3.25 17.78 3.36
CA ARG A 261 1.83 18.12 3.22
C ARG A 261 1.24 18.56 4.56
N GLY A 262 0.73 19.79 4.56
CA GLY A 262 -0.05 20.42 5.62
C GLY A 262 -0.45 21.81 5.14
N ALA A 263 -1.55 22.34 5.64
CA ALA A 263 -2.02 23.71 5.38
C ALA A 263 -1.76 24.56 6.62
N MET A 264 -1.19 25.75 6.44
CA MET A 264 -1.15 26.76 7.51
C MET A 264 -2.50 27.47 7.58
N ILE A 265 -2.97 27.74 8.78
CA ILE A 265 -4.25 28.39 9.07
C ILE A 265 -4.01 29.49 10.10
N ASP A 266 -4.51 30.69 9.84
CA ASP A 266 -4.21 31.88 10.65
C ASP A 266 -5.13 32.03 11.88
N GLY A 267 -6.23 31.26 11.97
CA GLY A 267 -7.19 31.29 13.09
C GLY A 267 -7.69 29.92 13.56
N SER A 268 -8.13 29.84 14.82
CA SER A 268 -8.76 28.63 15.39
C SER A 268 -10.13 28.33 14.79
N ASP A 269 -10.83 29.37 14.35
CA ASP A 269 -12.18 29.26 13.80
C ASP A 269 -12.12 28.75 12.35
N ASP A 270 -11.20 29.30 11.55
CA ASP A 270 -10.87 28.80 10.20
C ASP A 270 -10.35 27.35 10.21
N ALA A 271 -9.72 26.93 11.31
CA ALA A 271 -9.24 25.55 11.45
C ALA A 271 -10.41 24.58 11.61
N ARG A 272 -11.50 25.02 12.23
CA ARG A 272 -12.74 24.27 12.46
C ARG A 272 -13.72 24.36 11.29
N GLU A 273 -13.62 25.40 10.46
CA GLU A 273 -14.30 25.44 9.16
C GLU A 273 -13.64 24.43 8.21
N LEU A 274 -14.23 23.23 8.18
CA LEU A 274 -14.03 22.27 7.11
C LEU A 274 -14.56 22.91 5.82
N ALA A 275 -13.65 23.47 5.01
CA ALA A 275 -14.00 23.99 3.70
C ALA A 275 -14.81 22.92 2.95
N PRO A 276 -16.03 23.20 2.47
CA PRO A 276 -16.90 22.25 1.80
C PRO A 276 -16.35 21.99 0.39
N GLY A 277 -15.25 21.25 0.31
CA GLY A 277 -14.60 20.82 -0.91
C GLY A 277 -15.08 19.42 -1.27
N CYS A 278 -16.16 19.38 -2.05
CA CYS A 278 -16.82 18.22 -2.66
C CYS A 278 -17.79 17.40 -1.78
N LEU A 279 -19.07 17.55 -2.14
CA LEU A 279 -20.28 16.77 -1.82
C LEU A 279 -21.03 17.15 -0.53
N MET A 280 -22.14 17.86 -0.79
CA MET A 280 -23.30 18.24 0.03
C MET A 280 -23.35 17.68 1.46
N ALA A 281 -23.27 18.58 2.43
CA ALA A 281 -23.66 18.33 3.81
C ALA A 281 -25.19 18.12 3.88
N VAL A 282 -25.61 17.02 4.52
CA VAL A 282 -26.99 16.87 5.01
C VAL A 282 -27.01 17.40 6.45
N GLU A 283 -27.87 18.37 6.70
CA GLU A 283 -28.09 18.95 8.04
C GLU A 283 -28.63 17.89 9.01
N SER A 284 -28.10 17.87 10.24
CA SER A 284 -28.65 17.06 11.33
C SER A 284 -29.99 17.65 11.79
N PHE A 285 -31.04 16.85 11.72
CA PHE A 285 -32.43 17.27 11.84
C PHE A 285 -32.88 17.72 13.25
N ASP A 286 -32.03 17.67 14.28
CA ASP A 286 -32.46 17.85 15.68
C ASP A 286 -31.74 18.97 16.46
N GLY A 287 -30.73 19.64 15.88
CA GLY A 287 -30.05 20.77 16.51
C GLY A 287 -29.41 20.49 17.89
N SER A 288 -29.20 19.22 18.26
CA SER A 288 -28.69 18.86 19.58
C SER A 288 -27.16 18.76 19.61
N ASN A 289 -26.53 19.36 20.62
CA ASN A 289 -25.08 19.31 20.86
C ASN A 289 -24.64 18.03 21.60
N VAL A 290 -25.51 17.03 21.73
CA VAL A 290 -25.23 15.76 22.40
C VAL A 290 -24.93 14.71 21.35
N VAL A 291 -23.70 14.20 21.34
CA VAL A 291 -23.31 13.12 20.43
C VAL A 291 -23.57 11.79 21.13
N PRO A 292 -24.59 11.01 20.75
CA PRO A 292 -24.71 9.63 21.21
C PRO A 292 -23.56 8.83 20.61
N TYR A 293 -22.81 8.09 21.44
CA TYR A 293 -21.89 7.07 20.96
C TYR A 293 -22.45 5.69 21.27
N SER A 294 -22.33 4.76 20.32
CA SER A 294 -22.51 3.33 20.57
C SER A 294 -21.17 2.65 20.33
N MET A 295 -20.57 2.09 21.39
CA MET A 295 -19.49 1.13 21.20
C MET A 295 -20.10 -0.19 20.74
N MET A 296 -19.83 -0.62 19.51
CA MET A 296 -19.90 -2.05 19.19
C MET A 296 -18.53 -2.64 19.51
N ASN A 297 -18.45 -3.35 20.63
CA ASN A 297 -17.44 -4.38 20.81
C ASN A 297 -18.07 -5.70 20.33
N GLU A 298 -17.30 -6.55 19.66
CA GLU A 298 -17.79 -7.82 19.07
C GLU A 298 -18.29 -8.83 20.13
N GLU A 299 -18.06 -8.56 21.42
CA GLU A 299 -18.54 -9.37 22.54
C GLU A 299 -19.22 -8.45 23.59
N GLU A 300 -20.55 -8.46 23.56
CA GLU A 300 -21.50 -8.15 24.63
C GLU A 300 -21.08 -7.12 25.72
N MET A 301 -21.52 -5.87 25.57
CA MET A 301 -22.18 -5.01 26.59
C MET A 301 -22.25 -3.56 26.06
N SER A 302 -23.42 -3.12 25.62
CA SER A 302 -23.65 -1.74 25.17
C SER A 302 -23.72 -0.79 26.37
N TYR A 303 -22.67 0.01 26.60
CA TYR A 303 -22.78 1.17 27.48
C TYR A 303 -23.37 2.35 26.72
N GLN A 304 -24.62 2.71 27.02
CA GLN A 304 -25.18 4.02 26.67
C GLN A 304 -24.74 5.04 27.72
N GLY A 305 -24.02 6.07 27.29
CA GLY A 305 -23.64 7.20 28.13
C GLY A 305 -23.67 8.50 27.34
N SER A 306 -24.08 9.58 27.99
CA SER A 306 -23.96 10.94 27.47
C SER A 306 -22.75 11.62 28.11
N ILE A 307 -21.76 12.03 27.32
CA ILE A 307 -20.69 12.91 27.81
C ILE A 307 -21.18 14.34 27.66
N THR A 308 -21.30 15.06 28.77
CA THR A 308 -21.56 16.50 28.76
C THR A 308 -20.37 17.22 28.12
N SER A 309 -20.62 17.98 27.06
CA SER A 309 -19.66 18.98 26.58
C SER A 309 -19.33 19.92 27.73
N HIS A 310 -18.05 20.13 28.02
CA HIS A 310 -17.63 21.18 28.94
C HIS A 310 -18.24 22.51 28.48
N GLU A 311 -19.23 23.02 29.21
CA GLU A 311 -19.66 24.41 29.12
C GLU A 311 -18.50 25.27 29.62
N LEU A 312 -17.97 26.10 28.72
CA LEU A 312 -17.21 27.28 29.13
C LEU A 312 -18.19 28.20 29.86
N ASP A 313 -18.03 28.34 31.17
CA ASP A 313 -18.85 29.22 32.00
C ASP A 313 -18.65 30.69 31.55
N PRO A 314 -19.69 31.38 31.05
CA PRO A 314 -19.57 32.74 30.51
C PRO A 314 -19.27 33.80 31.58
N LYS A 315 -19.21 33.44 32.87
CA LYS A 315 -19.04 34.39 33.97
C LYS A 315 -17.60 34.86 34.23
N MET A 316 -16.60 34.45 33.44
CA MET A 316 -15.22 34.90 33.62
C MET A 316 -14.83 36.22 32.93
N MET A 317 -15.77 36.94 32.29
CA MET A 317 -15.45 38.21 31.59
C MET A 317 -15.88 39.52 32.27
N GLU A 318 -16.41 39.52 33.49
CA GLU A 318 -16.69 40.79 34.19
C GLU A 318 -16.08 40.87 35.60
N GLY A 319 -14.98 41.62 35.67
CA GLY A 319 -14.65 42.54 36.77
C GLY A 319 -14.47 41.98 38.18
N ALA A 320 -13.22 41.72 38.58
CA ALA A 320 -12.78 41.90 39.98
C ALA A 320 -11.23 42.01 40.07
N PRO A 321 -10.69 42.75 41.06
CA PRO A 321 -9.39 43.42 40.96
C PRO A 321 -8.19 42.53 41.32
N MET A 322 -7.01 42.96 40.84
CA MET A 322 -5.70 42.41 41.22
C MET A 322 -5.58 42.24 42.74
N LYS A 323 -5.36 40.99 43.18
CA LYS A 323 -4.80 40.70 44.49
C LYS A 323 -3.38 40.18 44.30
N LYS A 324 -2.40 41.00 44.67
CA LYS A 324 -1.03 40.55 44.95
C LYS A 324 -1.09 39.59 46.13
N VAL A 325 -0.59 38.37 45.95
CA VAL A 325 -0.20 37.50 47.06
C VAL A 325 1.17 36.92 46.71
N TRP A 326 2.18 37.41 47.43
CA TRP A 326 3.42 36.71 47.67
C TRP A 326 3.15 35.61 48.68
N VAL A 327 3.68 34.40 48.50
CA VAL A 327 4.32 33.62 49.58
C VAL A 327 5.31 32.63 48.95
N THR A 328 6.54 32.75 49.44
CA THR A 328 7.68 31.83 49.45
C THR A 328 7.40 30.53 50.22
N LEU A 329 7.87 29.40 49.69
CA LEU A 329 8.91 28.55 50.29
C LEU A 329 9.47 27.59 49.22
#